data_AF-A0A7C4B523-F1
#
_entry.id   AF-A0A7C4B523-F1
#
_cell.length_a   1.000
_cell.length_b   1.000
_cell.length_c   1.000
_cell.angle_alpha   90.00
_cell.angle_beta   90.00
_cell.angle_gamma   90.00
#
_symmetry.space_group_name_H-M   'P 1'
#
loop_
_entity.id
_entity.type
_entity.pdbx_description
1 polymer ?
#
loop_
_entity_poly.entity_id
_entity_poly.type
_entity_poly.pdbx_seq_one_letter_code
_entity_poly.pdbx_strand_id
1 'polypeptide(L)'
;TNNNTLTNNDLYHNANYGIYILSSSTENTIYHNNFYQNNGAGKGVNGNCQAYDENGGNIWYDNSVNEGNYWSNWDGNGNGTASAYPIAGGAGAYDMYPLNNPAPELSPIAVIVLAIALLGIIALRRRK
;
A
#
# COMPACT_ATOMS: atom_id res chain seq x y z
N THR A 1 -0.61 -15.15 -11.29
CA THR A 1 0.70 -15.30 -11.97
C THR A 1 1.79 -15.40 -10.92
N ASN A 2 2.96 -15.93 -11.28
CA ASN A 2 4.07 -16.16 -10.33
C ASN A 2 5.26 -15.26 -10.65
N ASN A 3 6.18 -15.11 -9.69
CA ASN A 3 7.46 -14.40 -9.91
C ASN A 3 7.28 -12.94 -10.34
N ASN A 4 6.32 -12.23 -9.73
CA ASN A 4 6.09 -10.81 -9.99
C ASN A 4 6.52 -9.96 -8.79
N THR A 5 6.95 -8.74 -9.08
CA THR A 5 7.16 -7.70 -8.08
C THR A 5 6.09 -6.64 -8.24
N LEU A 6 5.32 -6.42 -7.18
CA LEU A 6 4.30 -5.37 -7.11
C LEU A 6 4.75 -4.34 -6.09
N THR A 7 5.08 -3.15 -6.57
CA THR A 7 5.61 -2.08 -5.73
C THR A 7 5.22 -0.70 -6.24
N ASN A 8 5.13 0.29 -5.35
CA ASN A 8 4.80 1.68 -5.65
C ASN A 8 3.43 1.88 -6.32
N ASN A 9 2.41 1.14 -5.88
CA ASN A 9 1.03 1.33 -6.33
C ASN A 9 0.16 1.94 -5.24
N ASP A 10 -0.78 2.79 -5.63
CA ASP A 10 -1.85 3.31 -4.78
C ASP A 10 -3.13 2.49 -4.99
N LEU A 11 -3.55 1.78 -3.95
CA LEU A 11 -4.75 0.96 -3.93
C LEU A 11 -5.78 1.63 -3.04
N TYR A 12 -6.76 2.28 -3.67
CA TYR A 12 -7.63 3.24 -2.99
C TYR A 12 -9.11 2.90 -3.19
N HIS A 13 -9.85 2.83 -2.07
CA HIS A 13 -11.33 2.72 -2.06
C HIS A 13 -11.91 1.56 -2.88
N ASN A 14 -11.18 0.45 -2.97
CA ASN A 14 -11.74 -0.73 -3.61
C ASN A 14 -12.88 -1.31 -2.75
N ALA A 15 -13.99 -1.66 -3.40
CA ALA A 15 -15.13 -2.31 -2.74
C ALA A 15 -14.75 -3.68 -2.13
N ASN A 16 -13.67 -4.29 -2.64
CA ASN A 16 -13.06 -5.52 -2.16
C ASN A 16 -11.59 -5.24 -1.75
N TYR A 17 -10.78 -6.28 -1.52
CA TYR A 17 -9.35 -6.16 -1.26
C TYR A 17 -8.63 -5.38 -2.37
N GLY A 18 -7.62 -4.59 -2.00
CA GLY A 18 -6.79 -3.86 -2.96
C GLY A 18 -6.00 -4.82 -3.85
N ILE A 19 -5.40 -5.84 -3.23
CA ILE A 19 -4.79 -6.97 -3.94
C ILE A 19 -5.51 -8.25 -3.49
N TYR A 20 -5.94 -9.04 -4.46
CA TYR A 20 -6.58 -10.32 -4.28
C TYR A 20 -5.78 -11.40 -5.02
N ILE A 21 -5.04 -12.22 -4.27
CA ILE A 21 -4.24 -13.32 -4.83
C ILE A 21 -5.03 -14.63 -4.69
N LEU A 22 -5.46 -15.18 -5.83
CA LEU A 22 -6.15 -16.45 -5.94
C LEU A 22 -5.18 -17.63 -6.11
N SER A 23 -5.69 -18.82 -5.79
CA SER A 23 -5.00 -20.11 -5.92
C SER A 23 -4.20 -20.24 -7.21
N SER A 24 -2.98 -20.78 -7.07
CA SER A 24 -1.89 -20.92 -8.05
C SER A 24 -0.91 -19.76 -8.20
N SER A 25 -1.20 -18.56 -7.68
CA SER A 25 -0.29 -17.41 -7.74
C SER A 25 0.67 -17.38 -6.55
N THR A 26 1.95 -17.64 -6.81
CA THR A 26 3.00 -17.84 -5.80
C THR A 26 4.28 -17.11 -6.19
N GLU A 27 5.22 -16.97 -5.25
CA GLU A 27 6.53 -16.35 -5.47
C GLU A 27 6.41 -14.89 -5.94
N ASN A 28 5.34 -14.19 -5.54
CA ASN A 28 5.23 -12.76 -5.77
C ASN A 28 5.77 -11.98 -4.55
N THR A 29 6.37 -10.83 -4.81
CA THR A 29 6.89 -9.93 -3.77
C THR A 29 6.13 -8.61 -3.83
N ILE A 30 5.48 -8.24 -2.73
CA ILE A 30 4.55 -7.10 -2.63
C ILE A 30 5.03 -6.18 -1.51
N TYR A 31 5.59 -5.02 -1.85
CA TYR A 31 6.13 -4.06 -0.88
C TYR A 31 6.08 -2.63 -1.43
N HIS A 32 6.13 -1.62 -0.55
CA HIS A 32 5.98 -0.19 -0.88
C HIS A 32 4.69 0.14 -1.65
N ASN A 33 3.62 -0.62 -1.46
CA ASN A 33 2.31 -0.23 -1.96
C ASN A 33 1.52 0.48 -0.87
N ASN A 34 0.59 1.33 -1.29
CA ASN A 34 -0.24 2.12 -0.41
C ASN A 34 -1.68 1.59 -0.43
N PHE A 35 -2.08 0.94 0.67
CA PHE A 35 -3.44 0.40 0.84
C PHE A 35 -4.29 1.36 1.66
N TYR A 36 -5.24 2.01 0.98
CA TYR A 36 -6.11 3.00 1.60
C TYR A 36 -7.60 2.66 1.47
N GLN A 37 -8.21 2.34 2.62
CA GLN A 37 -9.65 2.08 2.78
C GLN A 37 -10.23 1.08 1.75
N ASN A 38 -9.49 0.00 1.47
CA ASN A 38 -10.00 -1.13 0.68
C ASN A 38 -10.80 -2.09 1.55
N ASN A 39 -11.70 -2.88 0.93
CA ASN A 39 -12.48 -3.92 1.61
C ASN A 39 -13.27 -3.42 2.86
N GLY A 40 -13.71 -2.16 2.82
CA GLY A 40 -14.41 -1.54 3.95
C GLY A 40 -13.52 -1.29 5.18
N ALA A 41 -12.19 -1.32 5.04
CA ALA A 41 -11.28 -0.97 6.13
C ALA A 41 -11.50 0.50 6.58
N GLY A 42 -12.02 0.67 7.80
CA GLY A 42 -12.13 1.96 8.46
C GLY A 42 -10.79 2.47 9.00
N LYS A 43 -10.82 3.57 9.78
CA LYS A 43 -9.65 4.05 10.53
C LYS A 43 -9.47 3.21 11.80
N GLY A 44 -8.35 2.48 11.93
CA GLY A 44 -8.01 1.59 13.05
C GLY A 44 -8.09 0.09 12.70
N VAL A 45 -7.23 -0.73 13.32
CA VAL A 45 -7.01 -2.18 13.05
C VAL A 45 -8.21 -3.11 13.36
N ASN A 46 -9.31 -2.58 13.90
CA ASN A 46 -10.60 -3.30 13.99
C ASN A 46 -11.35 -3.37 12.65
N GLY A 47 -10.86 -2.69 11.61
CA GLY A 47 -11.35 -2.83 10.24
C GLY A 47 -10.86 -4.11 9.56
N ASN A 48 -11.56 -4.56 8.52
CA ASN A 48 -11.17 -5.70 7.70
C ASN A 48 -9.73 -5.54 7.15
N CYS A 49 -9.06 -6.66 6.88
CA CYS A 49 -7.79 -6.64 6.15
C CYS A 49 -8.00 -6.07 4.74
N GLN A 50 -7.03 -5.31 4.25
CA GLN A 50 -7.11 -4.65 2.94
C GLN A 50 -6.57 -5.49 1.78
N ALA A 51 -5.97 -6.63 2.07
CA ALA A 51 -5.37 -7.56 1.12
C ALA A 51 -5.80 -9.00 1.40
N TYR A 52 -5.77 -9.84 0.36
CA TYR A 52 -6.14 -11.25 0.43
C TYR A 52 -5.11 -12.15 -0.28
N ASP A 53 -4.72 -13.22 0.39
CA ASP A 53 -3.84 -14.28 -0.09
C ASP A 53 -4.42 -15.66 0.27
N GLU A 54 -4.83 -16.42 -0.75
CA GLU A 54 -5.54 -17.69 -0.55
C GLU A 54 -4.62 -18.83 -0.07
N ASN A 55 -3.47 -19.03 -0.73
CA ASN A 55 -2.69 -20.27 -0.62
C ASN A 55 -1.23 -20.05 -0.16
N GLY A 56 -0.80 -18.81 0.04
CA GLY A 56 0.53 -18.47 0.51
C GLY A 56 1.61 -18.59 -0.57
N GLY A 57 2.87 -18.53 -0.14
CA GLY A 57 4.03 -18.49 -1.06
C GLY A 57 4.29 -17.12 -1.68
N ASN A 58 3.54 -16.09 -1.31
CA ASN A 58 3.85 -14.69 -1.63
C ASN A 58 4.46 -14.00 -0.40
N ILE A 59 5.31 -13.03 -0.65
CA ILE A 59 5.98 -12.24 0.38
C ILE A 59 5.40 -10.83 0.34
N TRP A 60 4.88 -10.35 1.47
CA TRP A 60 4.22 -9.04 1.59
C TRP A 60 5.15 -7.95 2.14
N TYR A 61 6.46 -8.12 1.93
CA TYR A 61 7.51 -7.23 2.37
C TYR A 61 8.82 -7.52 1.61
N ASP A 62 9.80 -6.63 1.74
CA ASP A 62 11.17 -6.82 1.25
C ASP A 62 12.14 -6.96 2.43
N ASN A 63 12.74 -8.16 2.55
CA ASN A 63 13.73 -8.49 3.58
C ASN A 63 15.07 -7.76 3.40
N SER A 64 15.39 -7.28 2.20
CA SER A 64 16.66 -6.60 1.95
C SER A 64 16.72 -5.24 2.63
N VAL A 65 15.57 -4.58 2.76
CA VAL A 65 15.41 -3.26 3.37
C VAL A 65 14.59 -3.30 4.67
N ASN A 66 13.97 -4.43 5.00
CA ASN A 66 13.03 -4.58 6.12
C ASN A 66 11.86 -3.59 6.03
N GLU A 67 11.25 -3.51 4.85
CA GLU A 67 10.13 -2.61 4.57
C GLU A 67 9.00 -3.35 3.87
N GLY A 68 7.78 -3.03 4.27
CA GLY A 68 6.55 -3.62 3.78
C GLY A 68 5.71 -2.62 3.01
N ASN A 69 4.40 -2.68 3.22
CA ASN A 69 3.41 -1.82 2.60
C ASN A 69 2.86 -0.81 3.61
N TYR A 70 2.26 0.26 3.09
CA TYR A 70 1.52 1.22 3.89
C TYR A 70 0.06 0.80 4.01
N TRP A 71 -0.48 0.84 5.22
CA TRP A 71 -1.85 0.41 5.49
C TRP A 71 -2.61 1.50 6.23
N SER A 72 -3.67 2.05 5.63
CA SER A 72 -4.44 3.16 6.22
C SER A 72 -5.11 2.85 7.56
N ASN A 73 -5.31 1.56 7.86
CA ASN A 73 -5.87 1.08 9.12
C ASN A 73 -4.81 0.55 10.09
N TRP A 74 -3.52 0.65 9.75
CA TRP A 74 -2.41 0.29 10.64
C TRP A 74 -2.04 1.46 11.54
N ASP A 75 -2.12 1.24 12.85
CA ASP A 75 -1.79 2.21 13.89
C ASP A 75 -0.46 1.87 14.59
N GLY A 76 0.30 0.92 14.05
CA GLY A 76 1.53 0.41 14.65
C GLY A 76 1.32 -0.76 15.63
N ASN A 77 0.08 -1.14 15.95
CA ASN A 77 -0.24 -2.21 16.90
C ASN A 77 -1.21 -3.23 16.28
N GLY A 78 -0.68 -4.34 15.76
CA GLY A 78 -1.49 -5.36 15.07
C GLY A 78 -2.33 -6.27 15.95
N ASN A 79 -3.30 -6.94 15.33
CA ASN A 79 -4.03 -8.08 15.90
C ASN A 79 -3.09 -9.28 16.07
N GLY A 80 -2.45 -9.40 17.23
CA GLY A 80 -1.78 -10.62 17.68
C GLY A 80 -0.27 -10.71 17.44
N THR A 81 0.33 -9.78 16.69
CA THR A 81 1.77 -9.47 16.80
C THR A 81 1.92 -7.95 16.71
N ALA A 82 2.57 -7.32 17.69
CA ALA A 82 2.76 -5.87 17.75
C ALA A 82 3.68 -5.32 16.63
N SER A 83 3.90 -6.07 15.55
CA SER A 83 4.92 -5.77 14.54
C SER A 83 4.57 -6.22 13.12
N ALA A 84 3.42 -6.86 12.88
CA ALA A 84 3.06 -7.31 11.54
C ALA A 84 1.58 -7.02 11.20
N TYR A 85 1.31 -6.70 9.94
CA TYR A 85 -0.04 -6.49 9.41
C TYR A 85 -0.58 -7.81 8.83
N PRO A 86 -1.74 -8.30 9.27
CA PRO A 86 -2.31 -9.55 8.77
C PRO A 86 -2.88 -9.40 7.35
N ILE A 87 -2.69 -10.44 6.54
CA ILE A 87 -3.32 -10.56 5.21
C ILE A 87 -4.46 -11.57 5.33
N ALA A 88 -5.65 -11.23 4.80
CA ALA A 88 -6.79 -12.15 4.83
C ALA A 88 -6.55 -13.36 3.92
N GLY A 89 -7.33 -14.42 4.14
CA GLY A 89 -7.29 -15.63 3.32
C GLY A 89 -6.71 -16.84 4.05
N GLY A 90 -6.54 -17.94 3.32
CA GLY A 90 -6.10 -19.23 3.86
C GLY A 90 -4.59 -19.35 4.05
N ALA A 91 -3.81 -18.39 3.51
CA ALA A 91 -2.35 -18.43 3.51
C ALA A 91 -1.71 -18.29 4.90
N GLY A 92 -2.41 -17.64 5.84
CA GLY A 92 -1.78 -17.17 7.09
C GLY A 92 -0.65 -16.18 6.83
N ALA A 93 -0.76 -15.36 5.77
CA ALA A 93 0.26 -14.42 5.35
C ALA A 93 0.24 -13.13 6.19
N TYR A 94 1.42 -12.53 6.33
CA TYR A 94 1.62 -11.27 7.06
C TYR A 94 2.60 -10.39 6.29
N ASP A 95 2.36 -9.08 6.33
CA ASP A 95 3.39 -8.09 6.11
C ASP A 95 4.15 -7.89 7.42
N MET A 96 5.42 -8.33 7.45
CA MET A 96 6.26 -8.32 8.66
C MET A 96 6.91 -6.96 8.94
N TYR A 97 6.86 -6.02 8.00
CA TYR A 97 7.48 -4.70 8.13
C TYR A 97 6.51 -3.59 7.71
N PRO A 98 5.29 -3.55 8.28
CA PRO A 98 4.27 -2.61 7.85
C PRO A 98 4.73 -1.18 8.09
N LEU A 99 4.54 -0.33 7.07
CA LEU A 99 4.94 1.06 7.13
C LEU A 99 3.78 1.92 7.65
N ASN A 100 4.10 2.83 8.57
CA ASN A 100 3.15 3.79 9.10
C ASN A 100 2.89 4.91 8.09
N ASN A 101 1.65 5.41 8.10
CA ASN A 101 1.13 6.49 7.26
C ASN A 101 1.16 6.18 5.75
N PRO A 102 0.01 6.14 5.05
CA PRO A 102 0.01 6.13 3.58
C PRO A 102 0.89 7.27 3.07
N ALA A 103 1.68 7.04 2.02
CA ALA A 103 2.42 8.12 1.37
C ALA A 103 1.43 9.27 1.09
N PRO A 104 1.69 10.50 1.55
CA PRO A 104 0.71 11.57 1.43
C PRO A 104 0.46 11.83 -0.05
N GLU A 105 -0.74 11.53 -0.54
CA GLU A 105 -1.19 12.04 -1.82
C GLU A 105 -1.06 13.57 -1.78
N LEU A 106 -0.42 14.13 -2.80
CA LEU A 106 -0.46 15.58 -2.98
C LEU A 106 -1.92 15.97 -3.11
N SER A 107 -2.41 16.78 -2.17
CA SER A 107 -3.77 17.30 -2.27
C SER A 107 -3.97 17.97 -3.65
N PRO A 108 -5.20 18.00 -4.19
CA PRO A 108 -5.46 18.72 -5.44
C PRO A 108 -4.94 20.16 -5.42
N ILE A 109 -4.95 20.81 -4.25
CA ILE A 109 -4.37 22.14 -4.04
C ILE A 109 -2.85 22.11 -4.20
N ALA A 110 -2.15 21.14 -3.59
CA ALA A 110 -0.71 21.00 -3.73
C ALA A 110 -0.29 20.78 -5.19
N VAL A 111 -1.06 20.00 -5.95
CA VAL A 111 -0.85 19.80 -7.40
C VAL A 111 -1.04 21.11 -8.17
N ILE A 112 -2.09 21.88 -7.87
CA ILE A 112 -2.35 23.18 -8.50
C ILE A 112 -1.24 24.18 -8.19
N VAL A 113 -0.78 24.25 -6.94
CA VAL A 113 0.31 25.15 -6.52
C VAL A 113 1.60 24.83 -7.27
N LEU A 114 1.95 23.54 -7.39
CA LEU A 114 3.13 23.11 -8.16
C LEU A 114 3.00 23.45 -9.64
N ALA A 115 1.82 23.24 -10.23
CA ALA A 115 1.55 23.60 -11.62
C ALA A 115 1.71 25.12 -11.87
N ILE A 116 1.15 25.96 -10.99
CA ILE A 116 1.28 27.42 -11.07
C ILE A 116 2.75 27.85 -10.91
N ALA A 117 3.48 27.26 -9.96
CA ALA A 117 4.90 27.54 -9.76
C ALA A 117 5.72 27.21 -11.01
N LEU A 118 5.47 26.05 -11.63
CA LEU A 118 6.14 25.64 -12.87
C LEU A 118 5.81 26.57 -14.04
N LEU A 119 4.54 26.96 -14.22
CA LEU A 119 4.14 27.92 -15.24
C LEU A 119 4.79 29.29 -15.02
N GLY A 120 4.89 29.74 -13.78
CA GLY A 120 5.59 30.97 -13.41
C GLY A 120 7.08 30.93 -13.79
N ILE A 121 7.76 29.82 -13.48
CA ILE A 121 9.17 29.61 -13.85
C ILE A 121 9.34 29.64 -15.38
N ILE A 122 8.46 28.98 -16.12
CA ILE A 122 8.49 28.96 -17.59
C ILE A 122 8.26 30.36 -18.15
N ALA A 123 7.26 31.10 -17.62
CA ALA A 123 6.96 32.46 -18.06
C ALA A 123 8.12 33.42 -17.79
N LEU A 124 8.80 33.30 -16.63
CA LEU A 124 9.98 34.09 -16.30
C LEU A 124 11.18 33.76 -17.20
N ARG A 125 11.35 32.49 -17.60
CA ARG A 125 12.40 32.08 -18.55
C ARG A 125 12.18 32.59 -19.97
N ARG A 126 10.92 32.71 -20.43
CA ARG A 126 10.58 33.22 -21.76
C ARG A 126 10.66 34.74 -21.90
N ARG A 127 10.80 35.47 -20.78
CA ARG A 127 10.95 36.93 -20.75
C ARG A 127 12.42 37.39 -20.74
N LYS A 128 13.37 36.47 -20.71
CA LYS A 128 14.79 36.72 -20.94
C LYS A 128 15.14 36.29 -22.35
#